data_AF-A0A947C051-F1
#
_entry.id   AF-A0A947C051-F1
#
_cell.length_a   1.000
_cell.length_b   1.000
_cell.length_c   1.000
_cell.angle_alpha   90.00
_cell.angle_beta   90.00
_cell.angle_gamma   90.00
#
_symmetry.space_group_name_H-M   'P 1'
#
loop_
_entity.id
_entity.type
_entity.pdbx_description
1 polymer ?
#
loop_
_entity_poly.entity_id
_entity_poly.type
_entity_poly.pdbx_seq_one_letter_code
_entity_poly.pdbx_strand_id
1 'polypeptide(L)' 'LNDKQMDCCLLIDDLTSELDSDKQRQLLNKVLDKAGLQTFISSINIPDYFTKTNKTNVAMFHVEHGKLL' A
#
# COMPACT_ATOMS: atom_id res chain seq x y z
N LEU A 1 27.50 17.12 -7.20
CA LEU A 1 26.10 17.54 -6.95
C LEU A 1 25.52 16.43 -6.06
N ASN A 2 25.24 16.73 -4.79
CA ASN A 2 24.55 15.74 -3.96
C ASN A 2 23.12 15.67 -4.49
N ASP A 3 22.81 14.61 -5.23
CA ASP A 3 21.43 14.27 -5.54
C ASP A 3 20.73 14.03 -4.21
N LYS A 4 19.98 15.03 -3.76
CA LYS A 4 19.14 14.94 -2.58
C LYS A 4 18.08 13.91 -2.91
N GLN A 5 18.27 12.67 -2.45
CA GLN A 5 17.29 11.60 -2.58
C GLN A 5 15.97 12.13 -2.00
N MET A 6 15.01 12.44 -2.86
CA MET A 6 13.68 12.79 -2.40
C MET A 6 13.04 11.50 -1.93
N ASP A 7 12.90 11.37 -0.62
CA ASP A 7 12.11 10.32 0.00
C ASP A 7 10.63 10.57 -0.38
N CYS A 8 10.23 9.98 -1.50
CA CYS A 8 8.89 10.09 -2.04
C CYS A 8 8.03 8.96 -1.47
N CYS A 9 6.99 9.31 -0.72
CA CYS A 9 5.98 8.37 -0.26
C CYS A 9 4.75 8.46 -1.16
N LEU A 10 4.32 7.32 -1.71
CA LEU A 10 3.07 7.23 -2.48
C LEU A 10 1.90 7.03 -1.51
N LEU A 11 0.91 7.91 -1.59
CA LEU A 11 -0.35 7.77 -0.85
C LEU A 11 -1.42 7.21 -1.79
N ILE A 12 -2.03 6.09 -1.39
CA ILE A 12 -3.18 5.51 -2.09
C ILE A 12 -4.37 5.61 -1.15
N ASP A 13 -5.31 6.49 -1.50
CA ASP A 13 -6.55 6.64 -0.75
C ASP A 13 -7.63 5.69 -1.27
N ASP A 14 -8.34 5.06 -0.35
CA ASP A 14 -9.41 4.07 -0.56
C ASP A 14 -9.16 3.16 -1.77
N LEU A 15 -8.13 2.30 -1.67
CA LEU A 15 -7.72 1.37 -2.73
C LEU A 15 -8.89 0.54 -3.29
N THR A 16 -9.88 0.27 -2.47
CA THR A 16 -11.06 -0.54 -2.77
C THR A 16 -12.17 0.19 -3.54
N SER A 17 -12.13 1.52 -3.61
CA SER A 17 -13.19 2.31 -4.25
C SER A 17 -13.20 2.22 -5.77
N GLU A 18 -12.02 2.15 -6.42
CA GLU A 18 -11.90 2.26 -7.88
C GLU A 18 -11.47 0.96 -8.58
N LEU A 19 -10.85 0.03 -7.86
CA LEU A 19 -10.19 -1.13 -8.45
C LEU A 19 -10.79 -2.44 -7.96
N ASP A 20 -11.03 -3.36 -8.88
CA ASP A 20 -11.29 -4.76 -8.55
C ASP A 20 -10.03 -5.45 -8.00
N SER A 21 -10.19 -6.62 -7.38
CA SER A 21 -9.12 -7.36 -6.70
C SER A 21 -7.93 -7.71 -7.62
N ASP A 22 -8.18 -7.94 -8.91
CA ASP A 22 -7.13 -8.23 -9.88
C ASP A 22 -6.32 -6.99 -10.22
N LYS A 23 -6.98 -5.84 -10.43
CA LYS A 23 -6.30 -4.56 -10.67
C LYS A 23 -5.57 -4.06 -9.43
N GLN A 24 -6.14 -4.23 -8.23
CA GLN A 24 -5.46 -3.95 -6.97
C GLN A 24 -4.15 -4.73 -6.88
N ARG A 25 -4.18 -6.06 -7.13
CA ARG A 25 -2.98 -6.90 -7.12
C ARG A 25 -1.92 -6.41 -8.12
N GLN A 26 -2.33 -6.03 -9.33
CA GLN A 26 -1.40 -5.52 -10.34
C GLN A 26 -0.77 -4.19 -9.94
N LEU A 27 -1.56 -3.26 -9.38
CA LEU A 27 -1.06 -1.98 -8.89
C LEU A 27 -0.04 -2.18 -7.76
N LEU A 28 -0.41 -2.97 -6.74
CA LEU A 28 0.44 -3.23 -5.59
C LEU A 28 1.74 -3.93 -5.99
N ASN A 29 1.70 -4.90 -6.92
CA ASN A 29 2.92 -5.50 -7.46
C ASN A 29 3.81 -4.47 -8.17
N LYS A 30 3.24 -3.54 -8.96
CA LYS A 30 4.03 -2.51 -9.64
C LYS A 30 4.68 -1.54 -8.66
N VAL A 31 3.93 -1.06 -7.68
CA VAL A 31 4.37 -0.03 -6.73
C VAL A 31 5.36 -0.61 -5.71
N LEU A 32 4.99 -1.72 -5.08
CA LEU A 32 5.72 -2.27 -3.94
C LEU A 32 6.89 -3.15 -4.38
N ASP A 33 6.71 -3.99 -5.41
CA ASP A 33 7.73 -4.97 -5.79
C ASP A 33 8.66 -4.49 -6.89
N LYS A 34 8.10 -3.85 -7.91
CA LYS A 34 8.88 -3.43 -9.07
C LYS A 34 9.55 -2.08 -8.87
N ALA A 35 8.80 -1.11 -8.35
CA ALA A 35 9.32 0.23 -8.12
C ALA A 35 9.97 0.38 -6.73
N GLY A 36 9.59 -0.45 -5.76
CA GLY A 36 10.17 -0.39 -4.40
C GLY A 36 9.82 0.89 -3.64
N LEU A 37 8.65 1.47 -3.91
CA LEU A 37 8.24 2.74 -3.31
C LEU A 37 7.74 2.56 -1.88
N GLN A 38 8.14 3.46 -0.98
CA GLN A 38 7.44 3.60 0.29
C GLN A 38 6.01 4.04 0.02
N THR A 39 5.04 3.28 0.52
CA THR A 39 3.63 3.47 0.19
C THR A 39 2.80 3.40 1.46
N PHE A 40 1.86 4.33 1.59
CA PHE A 40 0.81 4.31 2.61
C PHE A 40 -0.54 4.13 1.92
N ILE A 41 -1.34 3.19 2.41
CA ILE A 41 -2.57 2.74 1.74
C ILE A 41 -3.71 2.78 2.76
N SER A 42 -4.81 3.45 2.41
CA SER A 42 -6.10 3.29 3.09
C SER A 42 -6.99 2.34 2.28
N SER A 43 -7.75 1.49 2.97
CA SER A 43 -8.64 0.49 2.36
C SER A 43 -9.65 0.02 3.38
N ILE A 44 -10.87 -0.31 2.94
CA ILE A 44 -11.92 -0.84 3.83
C ILE A 44 -11.73 -2.33 4.15
N ASN A 45 -10.99 -3.04 3.31
CA ASN A 45 -10.66 -4.46 3.47
C ASN A 45 -9.16 -4.69 3.29
N ILE A 46 -8.63 -5.76 3.86
CA ILE A 46 -7.25 -6.17 3.60
C ILE A 46 -7.15 -6.68 2.14
N PRO A 47 -6.34 -6.06 1.26
CA PRO A 47 -6.17 -6.57 -0.09
C PRO A 47 -5.56 -7.97 -0.08
N ASP A 48 -6.11 -8.86 -0.89
CA ASP A 48 -5.61 -10.24 -1.09
C ASP A 48 -4.11 -10.31 -1.40
N TYR A 49 -3.57 -9.25 -1.98
CA TYR A 49 -2.14 -9.10 -2.23
C TYR A 49 -1.32 -9.34 -0.96
N PHE A 50 -1.74 -8.81 0.19
CA PHE A 50 -0.99 -8.92 1.45
C PHE A 50 -1.22 -10.25 2.17
N THR A 51 -2.34 -10.93 1.95
CA THR A 51 -2.60 -12.25 2.56
C THR A 51 -1.95 -13.40 1.78
N LYS A 52 -1.78 -13.24 0.46
CA LYS A 52 -1.20 -14.25 -0.44
C LYS A 52 0.30 -14.09 -0.64
N THR A 53 0.91 -13.02 -0.12
CA THR A 53 2.35 -12.79 -0.22
C THR A 53 2.98 -12.75 1.17
N ASN A 54 4.08 -13.49 1.38
CA ASN A 54 4.84 -13.45 2.63
C ASN A 54 5.71 -12.18 2.71
N LYS A 55 5.08 -11.01 2.75
CA LYS A 55 5.79 -9.72 2.85
C LYS A 55 6.22 -9.49 4.28
N THR A 56 7.51 -9.25 4.47
CA THR A 56 8.12 -9.02 5.79
C THR A 56 8.23 -7.54 6.16
N ASN A 57 8.09 -6.64 5.19
CA ASN A 57 8.19 -5.19 5.40
C ASN A 57 6.83 -4.49 5.19
N VAL A 58 5.81 -4.97 5.88
CA VAL A 58 4.46 -4.39 5.86
C VAL A 58 4.02 -4.22 7.30
N ALA A 59 3.56 -3.02 7.63
CA ALA A 59 2.88 -2.72 8.88
C ALA A 59 1.43 -2.34 8.56
N MET A 60 0.51 -2.76 9.41
CA MET A 60 -0.91 -2.46 9.31
C MET A 60 -1.41 -1.98 10.66
N PHE A 61 -2.29 -0.99 10.66
CA PHE A 61 -3.08 -0.59 11.82
C PHE A 61 -4.54 -0.55 11.40
N HIS A 62 -5.43 -0.77 12.37
CA HIS A 62 -6.86 -0.66 12.12
C HIS A 62 -7.37 0.68 12.66
N VAL A 63 -8.29 1.32 11.94
CA VAL A 63 -8.93 2.55 12.39
C VAL A 63 -10.39 2.27 12.67
N GLU A 64 -10.81 2.51 13.91
CA GLU A 64 -12.20 2.36 14.33
C GLU A 64 -12.65 3.63 15.07
N HIS A 65 -13.74 4.26 14.61
CA HIS A 65 -14.28 5.50 15.21
C HIS A 65 -13.23 6.61 15.44
N GLY A 66 -12.28 6.76 14.50
CA GLY A 66 -11.21 7.76 14.57
C GLY A 66 -10.07 7.41 15.52
N LYS A 67 -9.98 6.16 16.00
CA LYS A 67 -8.90 5.66 16.86
C LYS A 67 -8.09 4.59 16.15
N LEU A 68 -6.77 4.64 16.33
CA LEU A 68 -5.86 3.57 15.91
C LEU A 68 -5.95 2.42 16.93
N LEU A 69 -6.14 1.19 16.45
CA LEU A 69 -6.19 -0.05 17.22
C LEU A 69 -5.03 -0.98 16.83
#